data_AF-A0A5C8KYZ6-F1
#
_entry.id   AF-A0A5C8KYZ6-F1
#
_cell.length_a   1.000
_cell.length_b   1.000
_cell.length_c   1.000
_cell.angle_alpha   90.00
_cell.angle_beta   90.00
_cell.angle_gamma   90.00
#
_symmetry.space_group_name_H-M   'P 1'
#
loop_
_entity.id
_entity.type
_entity.pdbx_description
1 polymer ?
#
loop_
_entity_poly.entity_id
_entity_poly.type
_entity_poly.pdbx_seq_one_letter_code
_entity_poly.pdbx_strand_id
1 'polypeptide(L)'
;MLGARRYDIEPVLISVRDGETGYRTQWMTNDASVCDTDPVPGVRGMLECEGDIASVRGQSVAFTDPNSTTGFLFPAQQLADIDIDYERDIQPIFVGSHDAAVAAVRRGDVRFAVAYEDARNMIRGQHPDVAERVIVFNHSPYIPNDGVQVRADLPQDLKDEIARAFLEFAQEQEASLPREQRALYIIYEIDGFVPAGGGVYDTVSEVYELMRR
;
A
#
# COMPACT_ATOMS: atom_id res chain seq x y z
N MET A 1 3.34 -16.38 0.80
CA MET A 1 2.09 -15.76 1.29
C MET A 1 1.14 -16.83 1.85
N LEU A 2 0.13 -16.43 2.64
CA LEU A 2 -0.93 -17.30 3.18
C LEU A 2 -1.54 -18.22 2.11
N GLY A 3 -1.74 -17.68 0.90
CA GLY A 3 -2.22 -18.48 -0.22
C GLY A 3 -1.23 -19.52 -0.71
N ALA A 4 0.08 -19.28 -0.65
CA ALA A 4 1.09 -20.25 -1.09
C ALA A 4 1.12 -21.47 -0.18
N ARG A 5 1.06 -21.25 1.15
CA ARG A 5 1.10 -22.34 2.14
C ARG A 5 -0.24 -23.06 2.32
N ARG A 6 -1.37 -22.36 2.11
CA ARG A 6 -2.72 -22.88 2.39
C ARG A 6 -3.48 -23.32 1.13
N TYR A 7 -3.20 -22.69 0.00
CA TYR A 7 -3.95 -22.87 -1.24
C TYR A 7 -3.05 -23.24 -2.43
N ASP A 8 -1.77 -23.57 -2.18
CA ASP A 8 -0.83 -24.04 -3.19
C ASP A 8 -0.77 -23.10 -4.39
N ILE A 9 -0.46 -21.82 -4.14
CA ILE A 9 -0.29 -20.80 -5.17
C ILE A 9 1.16 -20.31 -5.24
N GLU A 10 1.59 -19.93 -6.43
CA GLU A 10 2.90 -19.37 -6.69
C GLU A 10 2.79 -18.07 -7.50
N PRO A 11 3.72 -17.12 -7.28
CA PRO A 11 3.75 -15.89 -8.04
C PRO A 11 4.33 -16.13 -9.43
N VAL A 12 3.68 -15.59 -10.46
CA VAL A 12 4.21 -15.60 -11.84
C VAL A 12 4.64 -14.22 -12.30
N LEU A 13 3.93 -13.17 -11.86
CA LEU A 13 4.24 -11.79 -12.19
C LEU A 13 4.14 -10.90 -10.95
N ILE A 14 4.89 -9.82 -10.94
CA ILE A 14 4.75 -8.69 -10.01
C ILE A 14 4.41 -7.44 -10.81
N SER A 15 3.50 -6.61 -10.28
CA SER A 15 3.10 -5.38 -10.94
C SER A 15 4.17 -4.30 -10.81
N VAL A 16 4.21 -3.42 -11.82
CA VAL A 16 5.13 -2.27 -11.88
C VAL A 16 4.31 -1.00 -11.71
N ARG A 17 4.77 -0.09 -10.85
CA ARG A 17 4.13 1.20 -10.56
C ARG A 17 5.19 2.28 -10.56
N ASP A 18 5.03 3.28 -11.43
CA ASP A 18 6.02 4.34 -11.65
C ASP A 18 7.45 3.79 -11.92
N GLY A 19 7.54 2.62 -12.57
CA GLY A 19 8.79 1.93 -12.86
C GLY A 19 9.33 1.03 -11.73
N GLU A 20 8.68 1.03 -10.57
CA GLU A 20 9.09 0.27 -9.39
C GLU A 20 8.25 -1.01 -9.20
N THR A 21 8.87 -2.06 -8.64
CA THR A 21 8.20 -3.32 -8.26
C THR A 21 7.88 -3.38 -6.77
N GLY A 22 8.01 -2.26 -6.09
CA GLY A 22 7.69 -2.13 -4.69
C GLY A 22 6.95 -0.84 -4.41
N TYR A 23 6.30 -0.83 -3.26
CA TYR A 23 5.58 0.30 -2.71
C TYR A 23 5.70 0.29 -1.20
N ARG A 24 5.15 1.29 -0.52
CA ARG A 24 5.20 1.38 0.94
C ARG A 24 3.92 1.92 1.56
N THR A 25 3.83 1.71 2.86
CA THR A 25 2.87 2.37 3.74
C THR A 25 3.22 3.84 3.87
N GLN A 26 2.21 4.70 3.97
CA GLN A 26 2.32 6.07 4.48
C GLN A 26 1.50 6.21 5.77
N TRP A 27 2.12 6.80 6.78
CA TRP A 27 1.45 7.27 8.00
C TRP A 27 1.05 8.72 7.80
N MET A 28 -0.24 8.99 7.97
CA MET A 28 -0.86 10.27 7.64
C MET A 28 -1.47 10.94 8.86
N THR A 29 -1.43 12.26 8.87
CA THR A 29 -2.06 13.15 9.85
C THR A 29 -2.56 14.43 9.17
N ASN A 30 -3.45 15.18 9.80
CA ASN A 30 -3.77 16.55 9.42
C ASN A 30 -3.26 17.58 10.46
N ASP A 31 -2.49 17.10 11.42
CA ASP A 31 -1.97 17.86 12.56
C ASP A 31 -0.45 18.02 12.41
N ALA A 32 -0.04 19.24 12.03
CA ALA A 32 1.37 19.58 11.83
C ALA A 32 2.21 19.49 13.12
N SER A 33 1.59 19.41 14.32
CA SER A 33 2.34 19.24 15.57
C SER A 33 2.99 17.86 15.73
N VAL A 34 2.65 16.90 14.85
CA VAL A 34 3.31 15.58 14.76
C VAL A 34 4.67 15.68 14.07
N CYS A 35 4.89 16.74 13.29
CA CYS A 35 6.08 16.88 12.48
C CYS A 35 7.25 17.50 13.28
N ASP A 36 8.45 16.99 13.04
CA ASP A 36 9.70 17.54 13.58
C ASP A 36 10.08 18.87 12.88
N THR A 37 9.59 19.09 11.67
CA THR A 37 9.77 20.30 10.87
C THR A 37 8.46 20.73 10.23
N ASP A 38 8.37 21.99 9.78
CA ASP A 38 7.21 22.45 9.01
C ASP A 38 6.95 21.52 7.80
N PRO A 39 5.69 21.10 7.56
CA PRO A 39 5.35 20.28 6.40
C PRO A 39 5.72 20.98 5.09
N VAL A 40 6.32 20.23 4.17
CA VAL A 40 6.74 20.71 2.85
C VAL A 40 6.03 19.93 1.74
N PRO A 41 5.80 20.52 0.56
CA PRO A 41 5.27 19.78 -0.58
C PRO A 41 6.28 18.74 -1.08
N GLY A 42 5.86 17.47 -1.10
CA GLY A 42 6.61 16.34 -1.62
C GLY A 42 6.15 15.90 -3.01
N VAL A 43 6.16 14.58 -3.22
CA VAL A 43 5.73 13.96 -4.48
C VAL A 43 4.31 14.40 -4.85
N ARG A 44 4.14 14.84 -6.11
CA ARG A 44 2.87 15.36 -6.67
C ARG A 44 2.28 16.55 -5.87
N GLY A 45 3.12 17.29 -5.13
CA GLY A 45 2.72 18.45 -4.33
C GLY A 45 2.01 18.10 -3.03
N MET A 46 2.03 16.82 -2.63
CA MET A 46 1.37 16.36 -1.41
C MET A 46 2.24 16.66 -0.20
N LEU A 47 1.67 17.22 0.88
CA LEU A 47 2.46 17.57 2.06
C LEU A 47 3.12 16.35 2.72
N GLU A 48 4.37 16.51 3.11
CA GLU A 48 5.15 15.55 3.87
C GLU A 48 6.02 16.25 4.91
N CYS A 49 6.37 15.52 5.95
CA CYS A 49 7.31 15.91 6.98
C CYS A 49 7.96 14.65 7.56
N GLU A 50 8.98 14.82 8.38
CA GLU A 50 9.45 13.75 9.26
C GLU A 50 8.70 13.83 10.60
N GLY A 51 8.32 12.68 11.14
CA GLY A 51 7.70 12.56 12.45
C GLY A 51 7.76 11.14 12.99
N ASP A 52 7.61 11.03 14.31
CA ASP A 52 7.71 9.76 15.01
C ASP A 52 6.36 9.03 15.08
N ILE A 53 6.33 7.76 14.65
CA ILE A 53 5.17 6.87 14.77
C ILE A 53 4.73 6.75 16.24
N ALA A 54 5.63 6.88 17.22
CA ALA A 54 5.28 6.83 18.64
C ALA A 54 4.18 7.83 19.05
N SER A 55 3.99 8.90 18.28
CA SER A 55 2.92 9.91 18.44
C SER A 55 1.50 9.33 18.39
N VAL A 56 1.31 8.12 17.85
CA VAL A 56 -0.01 7.48 17.78
C VAL A 56 -0.47 6.87 19.11
N ARG A 57 0.42 6.72 20.10
CA ARG A 57 0.10 6.06 21.37
C ARG A 57 -1.07 6.77 22.08
N GLY A 58 -2.08 5.99 22.44
CA GLY A 58 -3.32 6.45 23.07
C GLY A 58 -4.29 7.17 22.12
N GLN A 59 -4.01 7.20 20.82
CA GLN A 59 -4.80 7.92 19.81
C GLN A 59 -5.60 6.94 18.93
N SER A 60 -6.60 7.45 18.23
CA SER A 60 -7.30 6.68 17.20
C SER A 60 -6.49 6.64 15.91
N VAL A 61 -6.38 5.46 15.32
CA VAL A 61 -5.68 5.23 14.04
C VAL A 61 -6.64 4.54 13.08
N ALA A 62 -6.90 5.16 11.93
CA ALA A 62 -7.65 4.51 10.85
C ALA A 62 -6.73 3.60 10.02
N PHE A 63 -6.95 2.30 10.18
CA PHE A 63 -6.47 1.25 9.28
C PHE A 63 -7.50 1.01 8.18
N THR A 64 -7.11 0.35 7.10
CA THR A 64 -8.05 0.03 6.02
C THR A 64 -8.84 -1.24 6.36
N ASP A 65 -8.29 -2.39 6.04
CA ASP A 65 -8.86 -3.72 6.29
C ASP A 65 -7.84 -4.58 7.04
N PRO A 66 -8.27 -5.49 7.95
CA PRO A 66 -7.36 -6.41 8.65
C PRO A 66 -6.52 -7.31 7.74
N ASN A 67 -6.90 -7.49 6.47
CA ASN A 67 -6.13 -8.25 5.49
C ASN A 67 -5.24 -7.36 4.61
N SER A 68 -5.22 -6.05 4.82
CA SER A 68 -4.43 -5.12 4.02
C SER A 68 -2.95 -5.18 4.41
N THR A 69 -2.09 -5.31 3.40
CA THR A 69 -0.63 -5.33 3.60
C THR A 69 -0.11 -3.97 4.10
N THR A 70 -0.34 -2.87 3.37
CA THR A 70 0.08 -1.51 3.76
C THR A 70 -0.95 -0.77 4.61
N GLY A 71 -2.20 -1.17 4.56
CA GLY A 71 -3.25 -0.56 5.36
C GLY A 71 -3.43 -1.17 6.74
N PHE A 72 -2.70 -2.25 7.07
CA PHE A 72 -2.69 -2.84 8.40
C PHE A 72 -1.41 -3.63 8.75
N LEU A 73 -1.05 -4.70 8.01
CA LEU A 73 -0.02 -5.65 8.45
C LEU A 73 1.34 -5.01 8.72
N PHE A 74 1.88 -4.25 7.76
CA PHE A 74 3.15 -3.55 7.94
C PHE A 74 3.06 -2.37 8.93
N PRO A 75 2.00 -1.55 8.95
CA PRO A 75 1.78 -0.62 10.04
C PRO A 75 1.83 -1.28 11.43
N ALA A 76 1.16 -2.42 11.61
CA ALA A 76 1.11 -3.12 12.88
C ALA A 76 2.49 -3.70 13.26
N GLN A 77 3.27 -4.18 12.29
CA GLN A 77 4.67 -4.51 12.48
C GLN A 77 5.48 -3.31 12.97
N GLN A 78 5.36 -2.15 12.31
CA GLN A 78 6.10 -0.94 12.70
C GLN A 78 5.76 -0.50 14.14
N LEU A 79 4.50 -0.65 14.56
CA LEU A 79 4.08 -0.40 15.93
C LEU A 79 4.71 -1.40 16.90
N ALA A 80 4.69 -2.70 16.57
CA ALA A 80 5.30 -3.74 17.39
C ALA A 80 6.82 -3.54 17.56
N ASP A 81 7.51 -3.09 16.51
CA ASP A 81 8.96 -2.81 16.53
C ASP A 81 9.35 -1.68 17.51
N ILE A 82 8.39 -0.84 17.90
CA ILE A 82 8.56 0.26 18.88
C ILE A 82 7.76 0.02 20.18
N ASP A 83 7.45 -1.24 20.49
CA ASP A 83 6.71 -1.65 21.69
C ASP A 83 5.34 -0.95 21.83
N ILE A 84 4.64 -0.70 20.72
CA ILE A 84 3.24 -0.28 20.67
C ILE A 84 2.39 -1.47 20.23
N ASP A 85 1.53 -1.95 21.13
CA ASP A 85 0.52 -2.95 20.79
C ASP A 85 -0.72 -2.28 20.19
N TYR A 86 -1.06 -2.61 18.94
CA TYR A 86 -2.15 -1.93 18.25
C TYR A 86 -3.54 -2.16 18.87
N GLU A 87 -3.71 -3.19 19.71
CA GLU A 87 -4.98 -3.50 20.40
C GLU A 87 -5.06 -2.84 21.77
N ARG A 88 -3.92 -2.67 22.44
CA ARG A 88 -3.86 -2.15 23.82
C ARG A 88 -3.47 -0.68 23.92
N ASP A 89 -2.57 -0.23 23.05
CA ASP A 89 -1.90 1.06 23.17
C ASP A 89 -2.45 2.12 22.22
N ILE A 90 -3.33 1.76 21.29
CA ILE A 90 -4.05 2.70 20.41
C ILE A 90 -5.53 2.31 20.29
N GLN A 91 -6.31 3.12 19.58
CA GLN A 91 -7.71 2.80 19.23
C GLN A 91 -7.80 2.52 17.72
N PRO A 92 -7.69 1.25 17.29
CA PRO A 92 -7.73 0.91 15.87
C PRO A 92 -9.16 1.08 15.33
N ILE A 93 -9.28 1.72 14.17
CA ILE A 93 -10.53 1.85 13.42
C ILE A 93 -10.30 1.30 12.01
N PHE A 94 -11.07 0.29 11.60
CA PHE A 94 -11.00 -0.24 10.24
C PHE A 94 -12.04 0.45 9.36
N VAL A 95 -11.57 1.30 8.44
CA VAL A 95 -12.44 2.10 7.56
C VAL A 95 -12.70 1.45 6.19
N GLY A 96 -12.16 0.27 5.96
CA GLY A 96 -12.44 -0.61 4.81
C GLY A 96 -11.58 -0.38 3.58
N SER A 97 -11.12 0.86 3.32
CA SER A 97 -10.37 1.18 2.09
C SER A 97 -9.37 2.32 2.27
N HIS A 98 -8.40 2.40 1.34
CA HIS A 98 -7.34 3.40 1.38
C HIS A 98 -7.84 4.83 1.17
N ASP A 99 -8.77 5.03 0.23
CA ASP A 99 -9.43 6.32 0.01
C ASP A 99 -10.25 6.77 1.23
N ALA A 100 -10.93 5.84 1.91
CA ALA A 100 -11.65 6.13 3.15
C ALA A 100 -10.69 6.55 4.29
N ALA A 101 -9.52 5.91 4.41
CA ALA A 101 -8.49 6.25 5.41
C ALA A 101 -7.94 7.67 5.19
N VAL A 102 -7.59 8.01 3.94
CA VAL A 102 -7.16 9.37 3.58
C VAL A 102 -8.29 10.37 3.86
N ALA A 103 -9.53 10.06 3.48
CA ALA A 103 -10.65 10.96 3.65
C ALA A 103 -10.99 11.21 5.13
N ALA A 104 -10.81 10.21 6.00
CA ALA A 104 -11.01 10.34 7.45
C ALA A 104 -10.02 11.33 8.07
N VAL A 105 -8.72 11.25 7.74
CA VAL A 105 -7.72 12.24 8.18
C VAL A 105 -8.02 13.61 7.60
N ARG A 106 -8.31 13.70 6.30
CA ARG A 106 -8.65 14.97 5.65
C ARG A 106 -9.79 15.70 6.36
N ARG A 107 -10.84 14.98 6.77
CA ARG A 107 -12.01 15.54 7.48
C ARG A 107 -11.76 15.81 8.95
N GLY A 108 -10.68 15.28 9.52
CA GLY A 108 -10.40 15.33 10.96
C GLY A 108 -11.27 14.38 11.78
N ASP A 109 -11.85 13.35 11.15
CA ASP A 109 -12.60 12.30 11.85
C ASP A 109 -11.66 11.44 12.70
N VAL A 110 -10.40 11.32 12.26
CA VAL A 110 -9.30 10.66 12.97
C VAL A 110 -8.05 11.52 12.86
N ARG A 111 -7.19 11.44 13.88
CA ARG A 111 -5.89 12.14 13.87
C ARG A 111 -4.86 11.44 12.99
N PHE A 112 -4.88 10.11 12.98
CA PHE A 112 -3.92 9.30 12.23
C PHE A 112 -4.62 8.29 11.33
N ALA A 113 -4.02 8.02 10.18
CA ALA A 113 -4.41 6.91 9.31
C ALA A 113 -3.22 6.35 8.55
N VAL A 114 -3.40 5.14 8.02
CA VAL A 114 -2.42 4.48 7.17
C VAL A 114 -3.01 4.08 5.82
N ALA A 115 -2.20 4.17 4.77
CA ALA A 115 -2.57 3.71 3.44
C ALA A 115 -1.31 3.39 2.62
N TYR A 116 -1.46 2.87 1.39
CA TYR A 116 -0.35 2.83 0.45
C TYR A 116 0.02 4.25 -0.03
N GLU A 117 1.27 4.47 -0.43
CA GLU A 117 1.83 5.81 -0.70
C GLU A 117 1.09 6.64 -1.76
N ASP A 118 0.42 5.97 -2.71
CA ASP A 118 -0.34 6.64 -3.78
C ASP A 118 -1.78 7.01 -3.39
N ALA A 119 -2.30 6.52 -2.26
CA ALA A 119 -3.73 6.61 -1.91
C ALA A 119 -4.30 8.03 -1.89
N ARG A 120 -3.49 9.04 -1.54
CA ARG A 120 -3.93 10.45 -1.54
C ARG A 120 -4.29 10.95 -2.94
N ASN A 121 -3.68 10.40 -3.98
CA ASN A 121 -3.95 10.76 -5.36
C ASN A 121 -5.34 10.27 -5.83
N MET A 122 -5.81 9.12 -5.33
CA MET A 122 -7.10 8.54 -5.71
C MET A 122 -8.26 9.52 -5.49
N ILE A 123 -8.23 10.26 -4.38
CA ILE A 123 -9.33 11.18 -4.01
C ILE A 123 -9.12 12.60 -4.51
N ARG A 124 -7.93 12.93 -5.04
CA ARG A 124 -7.56 14.30 -5.42
C ARG A 124 -8.51 14.92 -6.44
N GLY A 125 -9.05 14.13 -7.37
CA GLY A 125 -10.01 14.62 -8.36
C GLY A 125 -11.32 15.14 -7.73
N GLN A 126 -11.75 14.54 -6.62
CA GLN A 126 -12.96 14.93 -5.89
C GLN A 126 -12.64 15.92 -4.74
N HIS A 127 -11.43 15.85 -4.22
CA HIS A 127 -10.95 16.58 -3.04
C HIS A 127 -9.56 17.18 -3.33
N PRO A 128 -9.49 18.27 -4.12
CA PRO A 128 -8.21 18.85 -4.54
C PRO A 128 -7.36 19.37 -3.38
N ASP A 129 -8.00 19.72 -2.26
CA ASP A 129 -7.37 20.17 -1.02
C ASP A 129 -6.67 19.05 -0.24
N VAL A 130 -6.79 17.77 -0.65
CA VAL A 130 -6.09 16.66 0.00
C VAL A 130 -4.58 16.89 0.09
N ALA A 131 -4.00 17.54 -0.93
CA ALA A 131 -2.57 17.82 -1.00
C ALA A 131 -2.09 18.77 0.11
N GLU A 132 -2.96 19.68 0.55
CA GLU A 132 -2.66 20.72 1.55
C GLU A 132 -3.13 20.34 2.96
N ARG A 133 -4.01 19.33 3.08
CA ARG A 133 -4.63 18.94 4.36
C ARG A 133 -4.11 17.64 4.95
N VAL A 134 -3.63 16.71 4.12
CA VAL A 134 -3.15 15.41 4.58
C VAL A 134 -1.63 15.38 4.46
N ILE A 135 -0.97 15.37 5.61
CA ILE A 135 0.47 15.34 5.77
C ILE A 135 0.89 13.88 5.95
N VAL A 136 1.88 13.42 5.20
CA VAL A 136 2.58 12.17 5.51
C VAL A 136 3.76 12.48 6.41
N PHE A 137 3.85 11.80 7.54
CA PHE A 137 4.91 12.04 8.52
C PHE A 137 5.87 10.86 8.68
N ASN A 138 5.51 9.67 8.17
CA ASN A 138 6.38 8.50 8.22
C ASN A 138 6.00 7.47 7.15
N HIS A 139 6.92 6.57 6.82
CA HIS A 139 6.73 5.51 5.84
C HIS A 139 7.22 4.16 6.37
N SER A 140 6.64 3.06 5.89
CA SER A 140 7.28 1.75 6.04
C SER A 140 8.48 1.63 5.10
N PRO A 141 9.38 0.65 5.32
CA PRO A 141 10.23 0.15 4.26
C PRO A 141 9.42 -0.25 3.03
N TYR A 142 10.09 -0.28 1.88
CA TYR A 142 9.51 -0.80 0.64
C TYR A 142 9.18 -2.29 0.79
N ILE A 143 8.02 -2.66 0.26
CA ILE A 143 7.50 -4.01 0.18
C ILE A 143 7.19 -4.34 -1.28
N PRO A 144 7.20 -5.62 -1.68
CA PRO A 144 6.86 -6.00 -3.05
C PRO A 144 5.43 -5.56 -3.39
N ASN A 145 5.24 -5.01 -4.59
CA ASN A 145 3.93 -4.76 -5.18
C ASN A 145 3.10 -6.06 -5.22
N ASP A 146 1.79 -5.89 -5.37
CA ASP A 146 0.89 -6.98 -5.75
C ASP A 146 1.32 -7.66 -7.06
N GLY A 147 0.72 -8.81 -7.36
CA GLY A 147 1.11 -9.57 -8.52
C GLY A 147 0.10 -10.63 -8.92
N VAL A 148 0.40 -11.27 -10.04
CA VAL A 148 -0.39 -12.39 -10.55
C VAL A 148 0.11 -13.67 -9.87
N GLN A 149 -0.83 -14.34 -9.21
CA GLN A 149 -0.60 -15.60 -8.51
C GLN A 149 -1.44 -16.68 -9.19
N VAL A 150 -0.88 -17.87 -9.37
CA VAL A 150 -1.58 -19.01 -9.98
C VAL A 150 -1.45 -20.23 -9.08
N ARG A 151 -2.33 -21.22 -9.26
CA ARG A 151 -2.16 -22.51 -8.58
C ARG A 151 -0.87 -23.21 -9.04
N ALA A 152 -0.12 -23.74 -8.09
CA ALA A 152 1.16 -24.37 -8.32
C ALA A 152 1.04 -25.67 -9.13
N ASP A 153 -0.12 -26.34 -9.07
CA ASP A 153 -0.38 -27.58 -9.82
C ASP A 153 -0.92 -27.36 -11.24
N LEU A 154 -1.05 -26.11 -11.71
CA LEU A 154 -1.36 -25.86 -13.11
C LEU A 154 -0.22 -26.36 -14.02
N PRO A 155 -0.53 -26.88 -15.22
CA PRO A 155 0.48 -27.18 -16.22
C PRO A 155 1.38 -25.97 -16.52
N GLN A 156 2.69 -26.20 -16.68
CA GLN A 156 3.66 -25.11 -16.86
C GLN A 156 3.36 -24.27 -18.10
N ASP A 157 2.93 -24.91 -19.19
CA ASP A 157 2.51 -24.24 -20.43
C ASP A 157 1.35 -23.26 -20.21
N LEU A 158 0.38 -23.63 -19.36
CA LEU A 158 -0.72 -22.75 -18.99
C LEU A 158 -0.25 -21.57 -18.12
N LYS A 159 0.66 -21.80 -17.17
CA LYS A 159 1.25 -20.71 -16.37
C LYS A 159 1.98 -19.70 -17.24
N ASP A 160 2.76 -20.20 -18.21
CA ASP A 160 3.50 -19.39 -19.17
C ASP A 160 2.56 -18.61 -20.09
N GLU A 161 1.45 -19.21 -20.52
CA GLU A 161 0.42 -18.55 -21.32
C GLU A 161 -0.28 -17.43 -20.56
N ILE A 162 -0.64 -17.66 -19.29
CA ILE A 162 -1.21 -16.62 -18.41
C ILE A 162 -0.22 -15.46 -18.27
N ALA A 163 1.03 -15.74 -17.91
CA ALA A 163 2.04 -14.70 -17.73
C ALA A 163 2.25 -13.89 -19.03
N ARG A 164 2.34 -14.57 -20.17
CA ARG A 164 2.48 -13.94 -21.48
C ARG A 164 1.30 -13.02 -21.81
N ALA A 165 0.06 -13.47 -21.57
CA ALA A 165 -1.13 -12.67 -21.85
C ALA A 165 -1.14 -11.33 -21.08
N PHE A 166 -0.77 -11.33 -19.80
CA PHE A 166 -0.66 -10.10 -19.01
C PHE A 166 0.45 -9.16 -19.52
N LEU A 167 1.61 -9.72 -19.90
CA LEU A 167 2.73 -8.95 -20.44
C LEU A 167 2.40 -8.33 -21.80
N GLU A 168 1.82 -9.10 -22.72
CA GLU A 168 1.40 -8.62 -24.04
C GLU A 168 0.31 -7.56 -23.92
N PHE A 169 -0.67 -7.77 -23.04
CA PHE A 169 -1.71 -6.77 -22.76
C PHE A 169 -1.10 -5.46 -22.26
N ALA A 170 -0.19 -5.50 -21.29
CA ALA A 170 0.49 -4.31 -20.78
C ALA A 170 1.26 -3.56 -21.89
N GLN A 171 2.02 -4.29 -22.71
CA GLN A 171 2.79 -3.74 -23.83
C GLN A 171 1.89 -3.09 -24.90
N GLU A 172 0.77 -3.74 -25.25
CA GLU A 172 -0.19 -3.19 -26.21
C GLU A 172 -0.79 -1.87 -25.71
N GLN A 173 -1.17 -1.80 -24.42
CA GLN A 173 -1.67 -0.56 -23.83
C GLN A 173 -0.59 0.53 -23.82
N GLU A 174 0.66 0.17 -23.51
CA GLU A 174 1.77 1.10 -23.48
C GLU A 174 2.04 1.73 -24.84
N ALA A 175 2.03 0.91 -25.90
CA ALA A 175 2.26 1.36 -27.27
C ALA A 175 1.12 2.20 -27.84
N SER A 176 -0.10 2.02 -27.35
CA SER A 176 -1.32 2.55 -27.99
C SER A 176 -1.98 3.71 -27.25
N LEU A 177 -1.77 3.84 -25.94
CA LEU A 177 -2.53 4.77 -25.09
C LEU A 177 -1.61 5.61 -24.19
N PRO A 178 -1.94 6.90 -23.98
CA PRO A 178 -1.41 7.67 -22.87
C PRO A 178 -1.64 6.93 -21.54
N ARG A 179 -0.71 7.09 -20.59
CA ARG A 179 -0.69 6.35 -19.31
C ARG A 179 -2.04 6.38 -18.60
N GLU A 180 -2.63 7.56 -18.47
CA GLU A 180 -3.89 7.81 -17.78
C GLU A 180 -5.12 7.16 -18.45
N GLN A 181 -4.97 6.69 -19.68
CA GLN A 181 -6.03 6.03 -20.46
C GLN A 181 -5.86 4.51 -20.51
N ARG A 182 -4.76 3.97 -19.96
CA ARG A 182 -4.50 2.52 -19.94
C ARG A 182 -5.40 1.86 -18.92
N ALA A 183 -5.98 0.71 -19.28
CA ALA A 183 -6.88 -0.05 -18.39
C ALA A 183 -6.16 -0.47 -17.10
N LEU A 184 -4.90 -0.89 -17.17
CA LEU A 184 -4.08 -1.23 -16.00
C LEU A 184 -3.95 -0.06 -15.02
N TYR A 185 -3.73 1.16 -15.53
CA TYR A 185 -3.63 2.35 -14.71
C TYR A 185 -5.01 2.78 -14.16
N ILE A 186 -6.06 2.74 -14.97
CA ILE A 186 -7.41 3.13 -14.56
C ILE A 186 -7.98 2.20 -13.47
N ILE A 187 -7.78 0.89 -13.64
CA ILE A 187 -8.40 -0.12 -12.77
C ILE A 187 -7.58 -0.31 -11.50
N TYR A 188 -6.25 -0.20 -11.60
CA TYR A 188 -5.36 -0.68 -10.53
C TYR A 188 -4.12 0.21 -10.29
N GLU A 189 -4.02 1.34 -10.98
CA GLU A 189 -2.91 2.30 -10.87
C GLU A 189 -1.51 1.67 -11.09
N ILE A 190 -1.43 0.64 -11.93
CA ILE A 190 -0.16 0.00 -12.33
C ILE A 190 0.15 0.28 -13.80
N ASP A 191 1.43 0.22 -14.14
CA ASP A 191 1.96 0.47 -15.48
C ASP A 191 2.20 -0.79 -16.29
N GLY A 192 2.27 -1.94 -15.62
CA GLY A 192 2.54 -3.21 -16.27
C GLY A 192 2.96 -4.29 -15.27
N PHE A 193 3.68 -5.28 -15.78
CA PHE A 193 4.13 -6.43 -15.02
C PHE A 193 5.55 -6.84 -15.42
N VAL A 194 6.25 -7.50 -14.51
CA VAL A 194 7.50 -8.23 -14.78
C VAL A 194 7.46 -9.61 -14.12
N PRO A 195 8.27 -10.58 -14.57
CA PRO A 195 8.37 -11.88 -13.92
C PRO A 195 8.64 -11.76 -12.43
N ALA A 196 7.89 -12.51 -11.63
CA ALA A 196 8.11 -12.55 -10.19
C ALA A 196 9.40 -13.32 -9.87
N GLY A 197 10.29 -12.72 -9.09
CA GLY A 197 11.45 -13.41 -8.55
C GLY A 197 11.06 -14.43 -7.48
N GLY A 198 11.86 -15.50 -7.33
CA GLY A 198 11.70 -16.42 -6.22
C GLY A 198 11.83 -15.71 -4.87
N GLY A 199 10.95 -16.02 -3.92
CA GLY A 199 10.96 -15.42 -2.58
C GLY A 199 10.52 -13.95 -2.50
N VAL A 200 10.05 -13.35 -3.60
CA VAL A 200 9.69 -11.92 -3.63
C VAL A 200 8.65 -11.52 -2.56
N TYR A 201 7.80 -12.45 -2.11
CA TYR A 201 6.78 -12.23 -1.09
C TYR A 201 7.11 -12.86 0.29
N ASP A 202 8.37 -13.22 0.54
CA ASP A 202 8.76 -13.86 1.80
C ASP A 202 8.57 -12.90 2.98
N THR A 203 9.01 -11.65 2.85
CA THR A 203 8.82 -10.61 3.89
C THR A 203 7.35 -10.44 4.27
N VAL A 204 6.45 -10.39 3.29
CA VAL A 204 4.99 -10.28 3.55
C VAL A 204 4.49 -11.51 4.31
N SER A 205 5.03 -12.69 3.99
CA SER A 205 4.67 -13.93 4.67
C SER A 205 5.16 -13.96 6.11
N GLU A 206 6.38 -13.48 6.37
CA GLU A 206 6.97 -13.42 7.70
C GLU A 206 6.20 -12.47 8.63
N VAL A 207 5.92 -11.25 8.17
CA VAL A 207 5.12 -10.27 8.92
C VAL A 207 3.73 -10.82 9.24
N TYR A 208 3.07 -11.45 8.25
CA TYR A 208 1.76 -12.04 8.47
C TYR A 208 1.77 -13.12 9.57
N GLU A 209 2.82 -13.95 9.66
CA GLU A 209 2.94 -14.97 10.70
C GLU A 209 3.25 -14.39 12.07
N LEU A 210 3.96 -13.25 12.13
CA LEU A 210 4.17 -12.54 13.40
C LEU A 210 2.85 -12.04 13.98
N MET A 211 2.01 -11.44 13.13
CA MET A 211 0.71 -10.87 13.50
C MET A 211 -0.34 -11.90 13.96
N ARG A 212 -0.07 -13.20 13.81
CA ARG A 212 -0.98 -14.29 14.24
C ARG A 212 -0.64 -14.90 15.61
N ARG A 213 0.48 -14.51 16.20
CA ARG A 213 0.95 -15.04 17.49
C ARG A 213 0.29 -14.30 18.65
#